data_AF-A0A813JI28-F1
#
_entry.id   AF-A0A813JI28-F1
#
_cell.length_a   1.000
_cell.length_b   1.000
_cell.length_c   1.000
_cell.angle_alpha   90.00
_cell.angle_beta   90.00
_cell.angle_gamma   90.00
#
_symmetry.space_group_name_H-M   'P 1'
#
loop_
_entity.id
_entity.type
_entity.pdbx_description
1 polymer ?
#
loop_
_entity_poly.entity_id
_entity_poly.type
_entity_poly.pdbx_seq_one_letter_code
_entity_poly.pdbx_strand_id
1 'polypeptide(L)'
;MLAALVKFFHVHRLGKLTLWPMSRALRQAFQATTSPPVGGWTQNPGDLVFVQPRWRGRQTGNATANFTRFAYGGGPYLTQSSAGLVQAVLDRLGYLEDGGHLGEATDLFCIANRKELQKFELQEKDSLSSKLSKLHAIFTSQHRLQAWRVSYDDIGVREHLQQTGHIQSAGAAKEQVLEGMRDLLLKEAGLRPQELPQSYTALTAHCLRHINRRDPNNRR
;
A
#
# COMPACT_ATOMS: atom_id res chain seq x y z
N MET A 1 -13.49 -9.28 -11.02
CA MET A 1 -14.76 -8.55 -11.26
C MET A 1 -14.60 -7.05 -11.08
N LEU A 2 -14.35 -6.53 -9.86
CA LEU A 2 -14.23 -5.07 -9.63
C LEU A 2 -13.26 -4.36 -10.57
N ALA A 3 -12.04 -4.91 -10.73
CA ALA A 3 -11.04 -4.37 -11.65
C ALA A 3 -11.55 -4.25 -13.10
N ALA A 4 -12.34 -5.21 -13.57
CA ALA A 4 -12.92 -5.19 -14.90
C ALA A 4 -13.99 -4.10 -15.03
N LEU A 5 -14.86 -3.95 -14.01
CA LEU A 5 -15.88 -2.88 -13.99
C LEU A 5 -15.23 -1.49 -14.01
N VAL A 6 -14.18 -1.28 -13.22
CA VAL A 6 -13.46 0.01 -13.19
C VAL A 6 -12.83 0.32 -14.55
N LYS A 7 -12.17 -0.67 -15.17
CA LYS A 7 -11.58 -0.50 -16.51
C LYS A 7 -12.65 -0.23 -17.56
N PHE A 8 -13.78 -0.94 -17.51
CA PHE A 8 -14.92 -0.73 -18.40
C PHE A 8 -15.46 0.70 -18.29
N PHE A 9 -15.74 1.18 -17.06
CA PHE A 9 -16.20 2.55 -16.84
C PHE A 9 -15.19 3.60 -17.32
N HIS A 10 -13.90 3.35 -17.11
CA HIS A 10 -12.85 4.25 -17.53
C HIS A 10 -12.70 4.33 -19.06
N VAL A 11 -12.58 3.16 -19.73
CA VAL A 11 -12.39 3.06 -21.18
C VAL A 11 -13.54 3.69 -21.95
N HIS A 12 -14.78 3.49 -21.50
CA HIS A 12 -15.97 4.04 -22.16
C HIS A 12 -16.43 5.40 -21.61
N ARG A 13 -15.65 6.03 -20.70
CA ARG A 13 -15.94 7.34 -20.12
C ARG A 13 -17.35 7.45 -19.52
N LEU A 14 -17.82 6.39 -18.84
CA LEU A 14 -19.19 6.27 -18.31
C LEU A 14 -19.44 7.08 -17.02
N GLY A 15 -18.50 7.95 -16.64
CA GLY A 15 -18.57 8.75 -15.42
C GLY A 15 -18.14 8.01 -14.16
N LYS A 16 -18.69 8.39 -13.01
CA LYS A 16 -18.30 7.89 -11.69
C LYS A 16 -18.90 6.52 -11.41
N LEU A 17 -18.06 5.56 -11.00
CA LEU A 17 -18.47 4.24 -10.54
C LEU A 17 -18.41 4.15 -9.00
N THR A 18 -19.48 3.68 -8.39
CA THR A 18 -19.52 3.34 -6.97
C THR A 18 -18.82 2.01 -6.74
N LEU A 19 -17.69 1.97 -6.04
CA LEU A 19 -16.92 0.73 -5.82
C LEU A 19 -17.45 -0.11 -4.65
N TRP A 20 -18.16 0.51 -3.70
CA TRP A 20 -18.76 -0.15 -2.55
C TRP A 20 -20.15 0.43 -2.24
N PRO A 21 -21.16 -0.39 -1.95
CA PRO A 21 -21.13 -1.85 -1.93
C PRO A 21 -21.13 -2.42 -3.36
N MET A 22 -20.63 -3.65 -3.53
CA MET A 22 -20.52 -4.28 -4.86
C MET A 22 -21.85 -4.35 -5.60
N SER A 23 -22.97 -4.50 -4.88
CA SER A 23 -24.31 -4.50 -5.45
C SER A 23 -24.64 -3.20 -6.20
N ARG A 24 -24.18 -2.04 -5.70
CA ARG A 24 -24.32 -0.75 -6.41
C ARG A 24 -23.42 -0.69 -7.63
N ALA A 25 -22.18 -1.15 -7.52
CA ALA A 25 -21.25 -1.23 -8.67
C ALA A 25 -21.84 -2.05 -9.82
N LEU A 26 -22.39 -3.22 -9.49
CA LEU A 26 -23.02 -4.13 -10.45
C LEU A 26 -24.29 -3.54 -11.06
N ARG A 27 -25.14 -2.89 -10.26
CA ARG A 27 -26.34 -2.22 -10.79
C ARG A 27 -25.98 -1.11 -11.78
N GLN A 28 -24.99 -0.27 -11.45
CA GLN A 28 -24.52 0.78 -12.35
C GLN A 28 -23.92 0.18 -13.63
N ALA A 29 -23.14 -0.89 -13.52
CA ALA A 29 -22.58 -1.58 -14.68
C ALA A 29 -23.66 -2.17 -15.57
N PHE A 30 -24.67 -2.83 -14.99
CA PHE A 30 -25.81 -3.37 -15.73
C PHE A 30 -26.55 -2.27 -16.50
N GLN A 31 -26.87 -1.15 -15.83
CA GLN A 31 -27.51 0.01 -16.47
C GLN A 31 -26.68 0.59 -17.62
N ALA A 32 -25.36 0.68 -17.44
CA ALA A 32 -24.48 1.14 -18.50
C ALA A 32 -24.46 0.17 -19.70
N THR A 33 -24.47 -1.14 -19.45
CA THR A 33 -24.46 -2.14 -20.53
C THR A 33 -25.76 -2.21 -21.34
N THR A 34 -26.90 -1.80 -20.75
CA THR A 34 -28.19 -1.75 -21.46
C THR A 34 -28.33 -0.57 -22.43
N SER A 35 -27.40 0.39 -22.41
CA SER A 35 -27.45 1.57 -23.28
C SER A 35 -26.05 1.81 -23.90
N PRO A 36 -25.69 1.05 -24.95
CA PRO A 36 -24.38 1.16 -25.55
C PRO A 36 -24.15 2.56 -26.16
N PRO A 37 -22.92 3.09 -26.11
CA PRO A 37 -22.59 4.36 -26.74
C PRO A 37 -22.71 4.25 -28.27
N VAL A 38 -22.83 5.40 -28.95
CA VAL A 38 -23.03 5.51 -30.42
C VAL A 38 -21.90 4.85 -31.25
N GLY A 39 -20.76 4.49 -30.65
CA GLY A 39 -19.67 3.73 -31.29
C GLY A 39 -19.50 2.28 -30.82
N GLY A 40 -20.42 1.76 -30.02
CA GLY A 40 -20.32 0.44 -29.42
C GLY A 40 -19.23 0.30 -28.35
N TRP A 41 -19.00 -0.93 -27.89
CA TRP A 41 -18.00 -1.22 -26.87
C TRP A 41 -16.62 -1.44 -27.50
N THR A 42 -15.65 -0.63 -27.10
CA THR A 42 -14.22 -0.81 -27.42
C THR A 42 -13.54 -1.82 -26.50
N GLN A 43 -12.52 -2.51 -27.02
CA GLN A 43 -11.69 -3.40 -26.20
C GLN A 43 -10.86 -2.61 -25.18
N ASN A 44 -10.58 -3.22 -24.02
CA ASN A 44 -9.63 -2.68 -23.06
C ASN A 44 -8.23 -2.62 -23.71
N PRO A 45 -7.53 -1.46 -23.72
CA PRO A 45 -6.20 -1.32 -24.31
C PRO A 45 -5.13 -2.22 -23.69
N GLY A 46 -5.38 -2.78 -22.50
CA GLY A 46 -4.49 -3.75 -21.85
C GLY A 46 -3.36 -3.12 -21.02
N ASP A 47 -3.18 -1.80 -21.12
CA ASP A 47 -2.21 -1.01 -20.34
C ASP A 47 -2.77 -0.53 -18.99
N LEU A 48 -4.07 -0.69 -18.74
CA LEU A 48 -4.70 -0.25 -17.50
C LEU A 48 -4.41 -1.21 -16.35
N VAL A 49 -3.83 -0.68 -15.27
CA VAL A 49 -3.53 -1.38 -14.01
C VAL A 49 -4.47 -0.87 -12.92
N PHE A 50 -5.25 -1.78 -12.36
CA PHE A 50 -6.14 -1.48 -11.23
C PHE A 50 -5.47 -1.93 -9.95
N VAL A 51 -5.23 -1.03 -9.00
CA VAL A 51 -4.60 -1.32 -7.72
C VAL A 51 -5.60 -1.14 -6.60
N GLN A 52 -5.64 -2.11 -5.68
CA GLN A 52 -6.50 -2.08 -4.51
C GLN A 52 -5.67 -2.05 -3.21
N PRO A 53 -5.53 -0.90 -2.56
CA PRO A 53 -4.87 -0.80 -1.26
C PRO A 53 -5.58 -1.67 -0.20
N ARG A 54 -4.78 -2.36 0.62
CA ARG A 54 -5.22 -3.19 1.76
C ARG A 54 -4.62 -2.64 3.04
N TRP A 55 -5.47 -2.28 3.99
CA TRP A 55 -5.05 -1.76 5.27
C TRP A 55 -4.79 -2.87 6.27
N ARG A 56 -3.88 -2.62 7.21
CA ARG A 56 -3.67 -3.49 8.38
C ARG A 56 -4.81 -3.25 9.38
N GLY A 57 -5.21 -4.32 10.07
CA GLY A 57 -6.26 -4.28 11.09
C GLY A 57 -7.51 -5.08 10.72
N ARG A 58 -8.27 -5.48 11.76
CA ARG A 58 -9.57 -6.13 11.56
C ARG A 58 -10.48 -5.18 10.76
N GLN A 59 -11.15 -5.73 9.75
CA GLN A 59 -12.36 -5.11 9.24
C GLN A 59 -13.38 -5.22 10.37
N THR A 60 -13.46 -4.19 11.20
CA THR A 60 -14.61 -4.04 12.09
C THR A 60 -15.82 -3.97 11.18
N GLY A 61 -16.84 -4.82 11.40
CA GLY A 61 -18.03 -4.93 10.54
C GLY A 61 -18.82 -3.62 10.36
N ASN A 62 -18.44 -2.55 11.07
CA ASN A 62 -18.95 -1.20 10.84
C ASN A 62 -18.49 -0.66 9.48
N ALA A 63 -19.43 -0.58 8.54
CA ALA A 63 -19.23 -0.02 7.20
C ALA A 63 -18.61 1.39 7.21
N THR A 64 -18.88 2.20 8.25
CA THR A 64 -18.30 3.54 8.46
C THR A 64 -16.79 3.52 8.70
N ALA A 65 -16.27 2.54 9.45
CA ALA A 65 -14.84 2.40 9.70
C ALA A 65 -14.06 1.94 8.46
N ASN A 66 -14.72 1.19 7.57
CA ASN A 66 -14.14 0.86 6.27
C ASN A 66 -14.11 2.10 5.35
N PHE A 67 -15.13 2.96 5.41
CA PHE A 67 -15.22 4.18 4.60
C PHE A 67 -14.13 5.21 4.96
N THR A 68 -13.85 5.43 6.25
CA THR A 68 -12.77 6.34 6.67
C THR A 68 -11.41 5.85 6.17
N ARG A 69 -11.12 4.54 6.24
CA ARG A 69 -9.88 3.97 5.67
C ARG A 69 -9.78 4.15 4.15
N PHE A 70 -10.90 4.08 3.42
CA PHE A 70 -10.91 4.39 1.98
C PHE A 70 -10.62 5.88 1.70
N ALA A 71 -11.13 6.78 2.55
CA ALA A 71 -10.94 8.22 2.38
C ALA A 71 -9.50 8.68 2.68
N TYR A 72 -8.85 8.14 3.73
CA TYR A 72 -7.56 8.65 4.20
C TYR A 72 -6.32 8.15 3.44
N GLY A 73 -6.36 7.00 2.77
CA GLY A 73 -5.23 6.53 1.94
C GLY A 73 -5.62 6.13 0.54
N GLY A 74 -6.47 6.95 -0.07
CA GLY A 74 -6.60 7.06 -1.52
C GLY A 74 -7.44 6.00 -2.24
N GLY A 75 -7.93 4.98 -1.54
CA GLY A 75 -8.82 3.94 -2.07
C GLY A 75 -8.28 3.18 -3.30
N PRO A 76 -9.09 2.29 -3.91
CA PRO A 76 -8.70 1.66 -5.16
C PRO A 76 -8.56 2.70 -6.28
N TYR A 77 -7.54 2.54 -7.11
CA TYR A 77 -7.26 3.47 -8.20
C TYR A 77 -6.85 2.73 -9.47
N LEU A 78 -6.92 3.47 -10.58
CA LEU A 78 -6.49 3.00 -11.89
C LEU A 78 -5.27 3.82 -12.31
N THR A 79 -4.28 3.16 -12.87
CA THR A 79 -3.09 3.80 -13.45
C THR A 79 -2.74 3.12 -14.77
N GLN A 80 -1.94 3.79 -15.60
CA GLN A 80 -1.45 3.23 -16.87
C GLN A 80 -0.09 2.57 -16.68
N SER A 81 0.12 1.48 -17.40
CA SER A 81 1.43 0.83 -17.51
C SER A 81 2.41 1.82 -18.15
N SER A 82 3.50 2.07 -17.45
CA SER A 82 4.59 2.95 -17.89
C SER A 82 5.91 2.46 -17.30
N ALA A 83 7.03 3.04 -17.74
CA ALA A 83 8.34 2.74 -17.15
C ALA A 83 8.40 3.07 -15.63
N GLY A 84 7.66 4.10 -15.20
CA GLY A 84 7.56 4.53 -13.80
C GLY A 84 6.46 3.84 -13.00
N LEU A 85 5.80 2.80 -13.53
CA LEU A 85 4.64 2.16 -12.89
C LEU A 85 4.94 1.71 -11.45
N VAL A 86 6.08 1.04 -11.23
CA VAL A 86 6.42 0.51 -9.91
C VAL A 86 6.59 1.65 -8.90
N GLN A 87 7.33 2.70 -9.27
CA GLN A 87 7.51 3.87 -8.42
C GLN A 87 6.17 4.54 -8.08
N ALA A 88 5.30 4.75 -9.07
CA ALA A 88 3.98 5.35 -8.88
C ALA A 88 3.08 4.50 -7.96
N VAL A 89 3.16 3.17 -8.05
CA VAL A 89 2.41 2.27 -7.16
C VAL A 89 2.96 2.32 -5.73
N LEU A 90 4.29 2.31 -5.55
CA LEU A 90 4.92 2.37 -4.24
C LEU A 90 4.64 3.72 -3.54
N ASP A 91 4.72 4.82 -4.27
CA ASP A 91 4.34 6.15 -3.80
C ASP A 91 2.89 6.19 -3.35
N ARG A 92 1.96 5.74 -4.21
CA ARG A 92 0.53 5.74 -3.89
C ARG A 92 0.16 4.83 -2.72
N LEU A 93 0.94 3.78 -2.47
CA LEU A 93 0.77 2.90 -1.31
C LEU A 93 1.51 3.39 -0.05
N GLY A 94 2.20 4.53 -0.13
CA GLY A 94 2.88 5.20 0.97
C GLY A 94 4.25 4.60 1.33
N TYR A 95 4.86 3.82 0.45
CA TYR A 95 6.21 3.27 0.67
C TYR A 95 7.32 4.20 0.23
N LEU A 96 7.03 5.09 -0.73
CA LEU A 96 7.98 6.09 -1.20
C LEU A 96 7.66 7.44 -0.54
N GLU A 97 8.67 8.09 -0.01
CA GLU A 97 8.59 9.45 0.52
C GLU A 97 9.26 10.42 -0.45
N ASP A 98 9.04 11.72 -0.27
CA ASP A 98 9.74 12.74 -1.05
C ASP A 98 11.26 12.64 -0.83
N GLY A 99 12.01 12.55 -1.93
CA GLY A 99 13.45 12.21 -1.91
C GLY A 99 13.80 10.80 -1.44
N GLY A 100 12.80 9.90 -1.29
CA GLY A 100 12.98 8.56 -0.74
C GLY A 100 13.77 7.59 -1.62
N HIS A 101 14.41 6.61 -0.99
CA HIS A 101 15.20 5.59 -1.66
C HIS A 101 14.31 4.47 -2.21
N LEU A 102 14.17 4.39 -3.53
CA LEU A 102 13.35 3.38 -4.21
C LEU A 102 13.73 1.93 -3.81
N GLY A 103 15.01 1.67 -3.53
CA GLY A 103 15.48 0.36 -3.08
C GLY A 103 14.86 -0.06 -1.75
N GLU A 104 14.93 0.81 -0.75
CA GLU A 104 14.36 0.58 0.58
C GLU A 104 12.83 0.44 0.52
N ALA A 105 12.16 1.32 -0.23
CA ALA A 105 10.72 1.25 -0.46
C ALA A 105 10.30 -0.09 -1.09
N THR A 106 11.07 -0.57 -2.08
CA THR A 106 10.84 -1.85 -2.75
C THR A 106 11.01 -3.02 -1.79
N ASP A 107 12.04 -2.99 -0.94
CA ASP A 107 12.30 -4.05 0.03
C ASP A 107 11.21 -4.11 1.10
N LEU A 108 10.78 -2.97 1.64
CA LEU A 108 9.68 -2.89 2.59
C LEU A 108 8.36 -3.39 1.99
N PHE A 109 8.06 -3.01 0.74
CA PHE A 109 6.89 -3.51 0.03
C PHE A 109 6.94 -5.03 -0.11
N CYS A 110 8.10 -5.57 -0.49
CA CYS A 110 8.33 -7.01 -0.61
C CYS A 110 8.12 -7.73 0.72
N ILE A 111 8.66 -7.19 1.82
CA ILE A 111 8.49 -7.75 3.17
C ILE A 111 7.02 -7.72 3.58
N ALA A 112 6.34 -6.59 3.39
CA ALA A 112 4.95 -6.42 3.78
C ALA A 112 4.01 -7.35 3.01
N ASN A 113 4.28 -7.60 1.73
CA ASN A 113 3.46 -8.38 0.81
C ASN A 113 4.03 -9.77 0.48
N ARG A 114 4.99 -10.27 1.26
CA ARG A 114 5.74 -11.53 1.00
C ARG A 114 4.85 -12.70 0.58
N LYS A 115 3.75 -12.95 1.32
CA LYS A 115 2.84 -14.07 1.05
C LYS A 115 2.17 -13.99 -0.33
N GLU A 116 1.85 -12.79 -0.81
CA GLU A 116 1.25 -12.62 -2.12
C GLU A 116 2.30 -12.66 -3.23
N LEU A 117 3.48 -12.07 -2.99
CA LEU A 117 4.59 -12.02 -3.94
C LEU A 117 5.28 -13.38 -4.17
N GLN A 118 5.30 -14.26 -3.16
CA GLN A 118 5.81 -15.63 -3.31
C GLN A 118 5.05 -16.43 -4.38
N LYS A 119 3.78 -16.11 -4.62
CA LYS A 119 2.97 -16.74 -5.68
C LYS A 119 3.43 -16.38 -7.10
N PHE A 120 4.35 -15.42 -7.22
CA PHE A 120 4.96 -14.94 -8.45
C PHE A 120 6.48 -15.15 -8.45
N GLU A 121 7.00 -16.00 -7.56
CA GLU A 121 8.42 -16.36 -7.51
C GLU A 121 9.36 -15.15 -7.31
N LEU A 122 8.86 -14.06 -6.73
CA LEU A 122 9.67 -12.93 -6.31
C LEU A 122 10.33 -13.27 -4.97
N GLN A 123 11.66 -13.27 -4.96
CA GLN A 123 12.47 -13.61 -3.80
C GLN A 123 13.03 -12.34 -3.15
N GLU A 124 13.13 -12.33 -1.83
CA GLU A 124 13.68 -11.18 -1.09
C GLU A 124 15.15 -10.91 -1.40
N LYS A 125 15.88 -11.95 -1.83
CA LYS A 125 17.30 -11.86 -2.23
C LYS A 125 17.51 -11.37 -3.66
N ASP A 126 16.44 -11.17 -4.44
CA ASP A 126 16.56 -10.66 -5.79
C ASP A 126 17.22 -9.27 -5.79
N SER A 127 18.04 -8.98 -6.79
CA SER A 127 18.60 -7.64 -6.99
C SER A 127 17.50 -6.60 -7.18
N LEU A 128 17.79 -5.33 -6.89
CA LEU A 128 16.80 -4.26 -7.07
C LEU A 128 16.23 -4.23 -8.49
N SER A 129 17.08 -4.30 -9.52
CA SER A 129 16.63 -4.32 -10.92
C SER A 129 15.71 -5.51 -11.23
N SER A 130 16.04 -6.70 -10.71
CA SER A 130 15.21 -7.90 -10.84
C SER A 130 13.85 -7.72 -10.14
N LYS A 131 13.84 -7.20 -8.91
CA LYS A 131 12.61 -6.89 -8.17
C LYS A 131 11.72 -5.91 -8.93
N LEU A 132 12.28 -4.81 -9.44
CA LEU A 132 11.53 -3.80 -10.18
C LEU A 132 10.91 -4.39 -11.46
N SER A 133 11.67 -5.18 -12.20
CA SER A 133 11.17 -5.86 -13.41
C SER A 133 10.03 -6.85 -13.09
N LYS A 134 10.22 -7.70 -12.08
CA LYS A 134 9.19 -8.65 -11.62
C LYS A 134 7.95 -7.93 -11.10
N LEU A 135 8.10 -6.87 -10.31
CA LEU A 135 6.98 -6.08 -9.80
C LEU A 135 6.20 -5.41 -10.93
N HIS A 136 6.88 -4.90 -11.96
CA HIS A 136 6.22 -4.35 -13.15
C HIS A 136 5.36 -5.41 -13.85
N ALA A 137 5.92 -6.60 -14.10
CA ALA A 137 5.18 -7.73 -14.69
C ALA A 137 3.99 -8.18 -13.81
N ILE A 138 4.18 -8.19 -12.49
CA ILE A 138 3.12 -8.54 -11.54
C ILE A 138 1.98 -7.51 -11.59
N PHE A 139 2.29 -6.21 -11.52
CA PHE A 139 1.30 -5.14 -11.52
C PHE A 139 0.52 -5.05 -12.84
N THR A 140 1.18 -5.32 -13.96
CA THR A 140 0.54 -5.34 -15.28
C THR A 140 -0.30 -6.59 -15.54
N SER A 141 -0.10 -7.66 -14.75
CA SER A 141 -0.87 -8.90 -14.88
C SER A 141 -2.36 -8.69 -14.65
N GLN A 142 -3.15 -9.07 -15.65
CA GLN A 142 -4.62 -8.94 -15.65
C GLN A 142 -5.33 -10.13 -14.97
N HIS A 143 -4.60 -11.22 -14.73
CA HIS A 143 -5.19 -12.48 -14.26
C HIS A 143 -5.50 -12.51 -12.77
N ARG A 144 -4.94 -11.58 -12.00
CA ARG A 144 -5.07 -11.53 -10.54
C ARG A 144 -5.50 -10.16 -10.06
N LEU A 145 -6.21 -10.16 -8.95
CA LEU A 145 -6.54 -8.93 -8.25
C LEU A 145 -5.28 -8.36 -7.60
N GLN A 146 -4.91 -7.14 -7.99
CA GLN A 146 -3.73 -6.43 -7.49
C GLN A 146 -4.05 -5.76 -6.15
N ALA A 147 -4.24 -6.58 -5.11
CA ALA A 147 -4.62 -6.12 -3.78
C ALA A 147 -3.41 -6.11 -2.83
N TRP A 148 -2.84 -4.93 -2.60
CA TRP A 148 -1.54 -4.75 -1.96
C TRP A 148 -1.66 -4.06 -0.62
N ARG A 149 -0.88 -4.50 0.37
CA ARG A 149 -0.82 -3.84 1.68
C ARG A 149 -0.21 -2.45 1.54
N VAL A 150 -0.88 -1.45 2.09
CA VAL A 150 -0.31 -0.11 2.30
C VAL A 150 0.89 -0.18 3.25
N SER A 151 1.70 0.88 3.24
CA SER A 151 2.82 1.03 4.15
C SER A 151 2.40 1.07 5.62
N TYR A 152 3.38 1.13 6.51
CA TYR A 152 3.16 1.11 7.94
C TYR A 152 2.67 2.49 8.39
N ASP A 153 1.61 2.54 9.20
CA ASP A 153 1.29 3.72 9.99
C ASP A 153 2.25 3.83 11.19
N ASP A 154 2.45 5.04 11.68
CA ASP A 154 3.33 5.36 12.80
C ASP A 154 2.58 5.59 14.10
N ILE A 155 1.25 5.41 14.13
CA ILE A 155 0.40 5.68 15.29
C ILE A 155 0.87 4.85 16.48
N GLY A 156 0.98 3.53 16.30
CA GLY A 156 1.45 2.65 17.36
C GLY A 156 2.90 2.90 17.77
N VAL A 157 3.74 3.41 16.86
CA VAL A 157 5.13 3.79 17.18
C VAL A 157 5.14 5.04 18.05
N ARG A 158 4.37 6.07 17.68
CA ARG A 158 4.25 7.32 18.44
C ARG A 158 3.75 7.09 19.86
N GLU A 159 2.70 6.28 20.02
CA GLU A 159 2.18 5.90 21.33
C GLU A 159 3.27 5.21 22.17
N HIS A 160 4.00 4.27 21.57
CA HIS A 160 5.08 3.57 22.27
C HIS A 160 6.24 4.49 22.65
N LEU A 161 6.69 5.36 21.74
CA LEU A 161 7.74 6.35 21.99
C LEU A 161 7.35 7.32 23.11
N GLN A 162 6.08 7.71 23.19
CA GLN A 162 5.58 8.54 24.29
C GLN A 162 5.61 7.77 25.62
N GLN A 163 5.13 6.53 25.65
CA GLN A 163 5.11 5.69 26.85
C GLN A 163 6.51 5.40 27.40
N THR A 164 7.50 5.30 26.52
CA THR A 164 8.91 5.02 26.86
C THR A 164 9.73 6.28 27.07
N GLY A 165 9.15 7.47 26.90
CA GLY A 165 9.81 8.75 27.15
C GLY A 165 10.77 9.21 26.05
N HIS A 166 10.76 8.58 24.87
CA HIS A 166 11.55 9.04 23.70
C HIS A 166 10.96 10.30 23.07
N ILE A 167 9.65 10.54 23.22
CA ILE A 167 8.98 11.80 22.84
C ILE A 167 8.00 12.24 23.94
N GLN A 168 7.68 13.53 24.00
CA GLN A 168 6.79 14.08 25.04
C GLN A 168 5.29 13.80 24.76
N SER A 169 4.91 13.70 23.48
CA SER A 169 3.52 13.56 23.06
C SER A 169 3.42 12.76 21.76
N ALA A 170 2.41 11.90 21.63
CA ALA A 170 2.14 11.19 20.37
C ALA A 170 1.87 12.15 19.19
N GLY A 171 1.43 13.38 19.47
CA GLY A 171 1.23 14.44 18.47
C GLY A 171 2.49 15.24 18.11
N ALA A 172 3.68 14.79 18.51
CA ALA A 172 4.95 15.48 18.22
C ALA A 172 5.21 15.64 16.71
N ALA A 173 6.04 16.62 16.36
CA ALA A 173 6.44 16.87 14.97
C ALA A 173 7.15 15.66 14.35
N LYS A 174 7.08 15.51 13.02
CA LYS A 174 7.66 14.33 12.31
C LYS A 174 9.14 14.17 12.63
N GLU A 175 9.88 15.27 12.72
CA GLU A 175 11.32 15.32 13.01
C GLU A 175 11.63 14.77 14.41
N GLN A 176 10.86 15.19 15.43
CA GLN A 176 11.01 14.70 16.80
C GLN A 176 10.70 13.20 16.91
N VAL A 177 9.67 12.74 16.19
CA VAL A 177 9.34 11.32 16.15
C VAL A 177 10.43 10.52 15.44
N LEU A 178 11.00 11.07 14.37
CA LEU A 178 12.12 10.45 13.65
C LEU A 178 13.33 10.26 14.57
N GLU A 179 13.69 11.30 15.34
CA GLU A 179 14.76 11.22 16.34
C GLU A 179 14.44 10.17 17.41
N GLY A 180 13.22 10.16 17.96
CA GLY A 180 12.78 9.17 18.92
C GLY A 180 12.83 7.72 18.37
N MET A 181 12.47 7.51 17.10
CA MET A 181 12.59 6.19 16.46
C MET A 181 14.05 5.74 16.35
N ARG A 182 14.97 6.64 15.97
CA ARG A 182 16.40 6.33 15.91
C ARG A 182 16.93 5.99 17.30
N ASP A 183 16.59 6.77 18.31
CA ASP A 183 17.00 6.55 19.69
C ASP A 183 16.51 5.21 20.23
N LEU A 184 15.23 4.87 20.00
CA LEU A 184 14.65 3.57 20.34
C LEU A 184 15.43 2.42 19.70
N LEU A 185 15.70 2.52 18.40
CA LEU A 185 16.39 1.47 17.64
C LEU A 185 17.86 1.29 18.05
N LEU A 186 18.55 2.39 18.35
CA LEU A 186 19.95 2.35 18.81
C LEU A 186 20.05 1.82 20.24
N LYS A 187 19.29 2.40 21.17
CA LYS A 187 19.42 2.13 22.61
C LYS A 187 18.78 0.81 23.01
N GLU A 188 17.65 0.45 22.41
CA GLU A 188 16.86 -0.70 22.86
C GLU A 188 16.86 -1.89 21.90
N ALA A 189 16.90 -1.64 20.59
CA ALA A 189 17.02 -2.73 19.61
C ALA A 189 18.48 -3.12 19.34
N GLY A 190 19.44 -2.30 19.80
CA GLY A 190 20.87 -2.56 19.67
C GLY A 190 21.39 -2.45 18.23
N LEU A 191 20.69 -1.72 17.35
CA LEU A 191 21.18 -1.45 16.01
C LEU A 191 22.39 -0.52 16.05
N ARG A 192 23.29 -0.69 15.08
CA ARG A 192 24.41 0.23 14.88
C ARG A 192 23.96 1.43 14.02
N PRO A 193 24.57 2.62 14.16
CA PRO A 193 24.18 3.79 13.37
C PRO A 193 24.16 3.56 11.85
N GLN A 194 25.12 2.79 11.32
CA GLN A 194 25.20 2.45 9.90
C GLN A 194 24.12 1.46 9.41
N GLU A 195 23.40 0.81 10.33
CA GLU A 195 22.30 -0.12 10.03
C GLU A 195 20.93 0.57 10.12
N LEU A 196 20.91 1.85 10.53
CA LEU A 196 19.65 2.58 10.63
C LEU A 196 19.07 2.82 9.24
N PRO A 197 17.78 2.48 9.04
CA PRO A 197 17.06 2.85 7.85
C PRO A 197 17.05 4.36 7.62
N GLN A 198 17.04 4.78 6.35
CA GLN A 198 17.14 6.20 5.99
C GLN A 198 15.76 6.85 5.91
N SER A 199 14.76 6.16 5.36
CA SER A 199 13.39 6.67 5.28
C SER A 199 12.61 6.52 6.59
N TYR A 200 11.66 7.42 6.80
CA TYR A 200 10.78 7.41 7.97
C TYR A 200 9.91 6.15 7.99
N THR A 201 9.41 5.72 6.83
CA THR A 201 8.59 4.51 6.68
C THR A 201 9.38 3.26 7.04
N ALA A 202 10.67 3.20 6.69
CA ALA A 202 11.54 2.09 7.07
C ALA A 202 11.84 2.07 8.57
N LEU A 203 12.13 3.23 9.16
CA LEU A 203 12.30 3.38 10.62
C LEU A 203 11.02 2.93 11.36
N THR A 204 9.85 3.35 10.86
CA THR A 204 8.54 2.96 11.40
C THR A 204 8.37 1.44 11.38
N ALA A 205 8.65 0.81 10.23
CA ALA A 205 8.57 -0.64 10.08
C ALA A 205 9.51 -1.39 11.04
N HIS A 206 10.73 -0.89 11.22
CA HIS A 206 11.72 -1.46 12.15
C HIS A 206 11.27 -1.31 13.61
N CYS A 207 10.76 -0.14 14.00
CA CYS A 207 10.22 0.10 15.35
C CYS A 207 9.04 -0.83 15.64
N LEU A 208 8.05 -0.91 14.74
CA LEU A 208 6.91 -1.81 14.90
C LEU A 208 7.34 -3.28 15.03
N ARG A 209 8.34 -3.72 14.25
CA ARG A 209 8.87 -5.08 14.36
C ARG A 209 9.52 -5.32 15.72
N HIS A 210 10.26 -4.35 16.24
CA HIS A 210 10.86 -4.42 17.58
C HIS A 210 9.79 -4.49 18.68
N ILE A 211 8.83 -3.56 18.65
CA ILE A 211 7.70 -3.48 19.59
C ILE A 211 6.92 -4.80 19.61
N ASN A 212 6.53 -5.31 18.44
CA ASN A 212 5.77 -6.55 18.31
C ASN A 212 6.55 -7.81 18.75
N ARG A 213 7.89 -7.80 18.69
CA ARG A 213 8.71 -8.91 19.21
C ARG A 213 8.70 -8.95 20.73
N ARG A 214 8.66 -7.78 21.37
CA ARG A 214 8.66 -7.63 22.83
C ARG A 214 7.29 -7.88 23.45
N ASP A 215 6.20 -7.55 22.77
CA ASP A 215 4.83 -7.83 23.26
C ASP A 215 4.38 -9.27 22.89
N PRO A 216 4.20 -10.18 23.87
CA PRO A 216 3.72 -11.53 23.61
C PRO A 216 2.31 -11.57 22.99
N ASN A 217 1.46 -10.58 23.28
CA ASN A 217 0.08 -10.54 22.81
C ASN A 217 -0.01 -10.28 21.30
N ASN A 218 1.03 -9.68 20.70
CA ASN A 218 1.08 -9.33 19.28
C ASN A 218 1.73 -10.41 18.40
N ARG A 219 2.12 -11.57 18.94
CA ARG A 219 2.78 -12.66 18.20
C ARG A 219 1.84 -13.54 17.33
N ARG A 220 0.64 -13.06 16.99
CA ARG A 220 -0.37 -13.84 16.23
C ARG A 220 -0.25 -13.71 14.72
#